data_AF-A0A967TZ61-F1
#
_entry.id   AF-A0A967TZ61-F1
#
_cell.length_a   1.000
_cell.length_b   1.000
_cell.length_c   1.000
_cell.angle_alpha   90.00
_cell.angle_beta   90.00
_cell.angle_gamma   90.00
#
_symmetry.space_group_name_H-M   'P 1'
#
loop_
_entity.id
_entity.type
_entity.pdbx_description
1 polymer ?
#
loop_
_entity_poly.entity_id
_entity_poly.type
_entity_poly.pdbx_seq_one_letter_code
_entity_poly.pdbx_strand_id
1 'polypeptide(L)' 'LLDHHDHVEINVRDEGIGMNAEELKMIYQKFFRAQTEKSAVGGLGLGMAIVKSIVEGHDGKIDIIS' A
#
# COMPACT_ATOMS: atom_id res chain seq x y z
N LEU A 1 -34.18 0.10 -8.49
CA LEU A 1 -33.31 1.21 -8.07
C LEU A 1 -31.90 0.78 -8.44
N LEU A 2 -31.24 1.52 -9.32
CA LEU A 2 -29.97 1.12 -9.93
C LEU A 2 -28.86 1.20 -8.86
N ASP A 3 -28.14 0.10 -8.66
CA ASP A 3 -26.92 0.10 -7.84
C ASP A 3 -25.86 0.95 -8.55
N HIS A 4 -25.64 2.15 -8.02
CA HIS A 4 -24.53 3.01 -8.42
C HIS A 4 -23.23 2.40 -7.89
N HIS A 5 -22.65 1.46 -8.65
CA HIS A 5 -21.28 1.00 -8.39
C HIS A 5 -20.29 2.03 -8.94
N ASP A 6 -20.26 3.22 -8.35
CA ASP A 6 -19.33 4.31 -8.72
C ASP A 6 -17.87 3.98 -8.35
N HIS A 7 -17.65 2.88 -7.62
CA HIS A 7 -16.33 2.40 -7.20
C HIS A 7 -16.16 0.89 -7.40
N VAL A 8 -14.93 0.48 -7.63
CA VAL A 8 -14.49 -0.93 -7.69
C VAL A 8 -13.60 -1.21 -6.47
N GLU A 9 -13.89 -2.30 -5.76
CA GLU A 9 -13.07 -2.76 -4.64
C GLU A 9 -12.07 -3.83 -5.10
N ILE A 10 -10.79 -3.66 -4.73
CA ILE A 10 -9.72 -4.62 -5.02
C ILE A 10 -9.02 -4.96 -3.71
N ASN A 11 -8.98 -6.25 -3.37
CA ASN A 11 -8.32 -6.76 -2.17
C ASN A 11 -7.09 -7.61 -2.55
N VAL A 12 -5.95 -7.32 -1.94
CA VAL A 12 -4.69 -8.06 -2.13
C VAL A 12 -4.24 -8.62 -0.78
N ARG A 13 -3.89 -9.91 -0.75
CA ARG A 13 -3.40 -10.61 0.45
C ARG A 13 -2.17 -11.44 0.09
N ASP A 14 -1.18 -11.42 0.96
CA ASP A 14 -0.02 -12.31 0.91
C ASP A 14 0.15 -13.11 2.22
N GLU A 15 1.05 -14.09 2.20
CA GLU A 15 1.40 -14.96 3.35
C GLU A 15 2.79 -14.59 3.94
N GLY A 16 3.25 -13.36 3.72
CA GLY A 16 4.52 -12.85 4.20
C GLY A 16 4.54 -12.56 5.70
N ILE A 17 5.69 -12.07 6.17
CA ILE A 17 5.93 -11.78 7.59
C ILE A 17 5.14 -10.57 8.12
N GLY A 18 4.49 -9.83 7.24
CA GLY A 18 3.78 -8.60 7.59
C GLY A 18 4.69 -7.43 7.96
N MET A 19 4.10 -6.44 8.62
CA MET A 19 4.70 -5.19 9.05
C MET A 19 4.27 -4.86 10.48
N ASN A 20 5.16 -4.23 11.25
CA ASN A 20 4.80 -3.69 12.55
C ASN A 20 4.05 -2.35 12.44
N ALA A 21 3.50 -1.87 13.56
CA ALA A 21 2.70 -0.64 13.60
C ALA A 21 3.45 0.62 13.16
N GLU A 22 4.77 0.70 13.40
CA GLU A 22 5.57 1.85 12.95
C GLU A 22 5.84 1.79 11.44
N GLU A 23 6.06 0.59 10.90
CA GLU A 23 6.20 0.38 9.45
C GLU A 23 4.91 0.74 8.70
N LEU A 24 3.75 0.37 9.25
CA LEU A 24 2.45 0.73 8.68
C LEU A 24 2.22 2.25 8.62
N LYS A 25 2.68 3.01 9.62
CA LYS A 25 2.57 4.49 9.60
C LYS A 25 3.43 5.11 8.49
N MET A 26 4.53 4.46 8.16
CA MET A 26 5.55 4.99 7.24
C MET A 26 5.41 4.43 5.81
N ILE A 27 4.50 3.47 5.58
CA ILE A 27 4.39 2.70 4.33
C ILE A 27 4.23 3.56 3.07
N TYR A 28 3.56 4.70 3.18
CA TYR A 28 3.33 5.62 2.06
C TYR A 28 4.44 6.67 1.89
N GLN A 29 5.44 6.69 2.76
CA GLN A 29 6.55 7.63 2.67
C GLN A 29 7.51 7.24 1.55
N LYS A 30 7.87 8.22 0.71
CA LYS A 30 8.87 8.04 -0.33
C LYS A 30 10.21 7.63 0.30
N PHE A 31 10.86 6.64 -0.30
CA PHE A 31 12.14 6.07 0.13
C PHE A 31 12.11 5.25 1.41
N PHE A 32 10.95 5.10 2.05
CA PHE A 32 10.80 4.21 3.19
C PHE A 32 10.90 2.74 2.75
N ARG A 33 11.59 1.93 3.55
CA ARG A 33 11.73 0.49 3.38
C ARG A 33 11.68 -0.16 4.75
N ALA A 34 10.72 -1.08 4.95
CA ALA A 34 10.70 -1.96 6.12
C ALA A 34 12.01 -2.75 6.20
N GLN A 35 12.60 -2.84 7.39
CA GLN A 35 13.84 -3.57 7.58
C GLN A 35 13.54 -5.06 7.62
N THR A 36 13.90 -5.77 6.56
CA THR A 36 13.82 -7.24 6.54
C THR A 36 15.22 -7.81 6.34
N GLU A 37 15.50 -8.96 6.96
CA GLU A 37 16.76 -9.69 6.80
C GLU A 37 17.05 -10.04 5.32
N LYS A 38 16.01 -10.02 4.47
CA LYS A 38 16.05 -10.17 3.01
C LYS A 38 16.08 -8.82 2.28
N SER A 39 16.85 -7.85 2.77
CA SER A 39 17.09 -6.54 2.11
C SER A 39 17.72 -6.63 0.70
N ALA A 40 17.90 -7.84 0.16
CA ALA A 40 18.45 -8.13 -1.17
C ALA A 40 17.51 -7.80 -2.34
N VAL A 41 16.21 -7.57 -2.11
CA VAL A 41 15.31 -7.14 -3.19
C VAL A 41 15.55 -5.65 -3.49
N GLY A 42 15.99 -5.35 -4.71
CA GLY A 42 16.23 -3.98 -5.17
C GLY A 42 14.94 -3.14 -5.22
N GLY A 43 15.06 -1.84 -4.94
CA GLY A 43 13.93 -0.91 -5.02
C GLY A 43 14.20 0.40 -4.27
N LEU A 44 13.66 1.50 -4.80
CA LEU A 44 13.83 2.84 -4.21
C LEU A 44 12.83 3.15 -3.08
N GLY A 45 11.92 2.24 -2.72
CA GLY A 45 10.89 2.54 -1.72
C GLY A 45 9.86 3.57 -2.20
N LEU A 46 9.54 3.58 -3.50
CA LEU A 46 8.60 4.54 -4.09
C LEU A 46 7.22 3.94 -4.41
N GLY A 47 7.09 2.61 -4.47
CA GLY A 47 5.90 1.93 -4.97
C GLY A 47 4.62 2.36 -4.23
N MET A 48 4.60 2.26 -2.91
CA MET A 48 3.42 2.59 -2.12
C MET A 48 3.05 4.08 -2.13
N ALA A 49 4.05 4.97 -2.19
CA ALA A 49 3.81 6.40 -2.35
C ALA A 49 3.13 6.71 -3.70
N ILE A 50 3.52 6.00 -4.77
CA ILE A 50 2.91 6.12 -6.10
C ILE A 50 1.48 5.58 -6.07
N VAL A 51 1.27 4.38 -5.50
CA VAL A 51 -0.07 3.77 -5.39
C VAL A 51 -1.03 4.71 -4.68
N LYS A 52 -0.65 5.26 -3.52
CA LYS A 52 -1.48 6.22 -2.78
C LYS A 52 -1.82 7.45 -3.62
N SER A 53 -0.81 8.04 -4.28
CA SER A 53 -1.01 9.21 -5.14
C SER A 53 -1.99 8.93 -6.30
N ILE A 54 -1.92 7.74 -6.90
CA ILE A 54 -2.82 7.34 -7.99
C ILE A 54 -4.24 7.14 -7.46
N VAL A 55 -4.41 6.39 -6.37
CA VAL A 55 -5.74 6.09 -5.81
C VAL A 55 -6.43 7.36 -5.34
N GLU A 56 -5.76 8.18 -4.53
CA GLU A 56 -6.31 9.45 -4.04
C GLU A 56 -6.54 10.45 -5.18
N GLY A 57 -5.68 10.44 -6.21
CA GLY A 57 -5.86 11.28 -7.40
C GLY A 57 -7.05 10.90 -8.29
N HIS A 58 -7.65 9.73 -8.06
CA HIS A 58 -8.89 9.29 -8.71
C HIS A 58 -10.07 9.25 -7.73
N ASP A 59 -10.02 10.03 -6.65
CA ASP A 59 -11.04 10.09 -5.59
C ASP A 59 -11.34 8.73 -4.93
N GLY A 60 -10.35 7.82 -4.98
CA GLY A 60 -10.41 6.51 -4.37
C GLY A 60 -9.84 6.49 -2.95
N LYS A 61 -10.00 5.33 -2.29
CA LYS A 61 -9.43 5.06 -0.96
C LYS A 61 -8.52 3.84 -1.00
N ILE A 62 -7.44 3.88 -0.24
CA ILE A 62 -6.57 2.73 0.01
C ILE A 62 -6.35 2.55 1.51
N ASP A 63 -6.53 1.32 1.98
CA ASP A 63 -6.26 0.90 3.36
C ASP A 63 -5.33 -0.32 3.34
N ILE A 64 -4.53 -0.47 4.39
CA ILE A 64 -3.61 -1.61 4.56
C ILE A 64 -3.75 -2.12 5.99
N ILE A 65 -3.79 -3.45 6.11
CA ILE A 65 -3.79 -4.18 7.37
C ILE A 65 -2.68 -5.22 7.25
N SER A 66 -1.89 -5.36 8.32
CA SER A 66 -0.85 -6.37 8.43
C SER A 66 -0.82 -6.98 9.82
#